data_AF-A0A5P9BCX0-F1
#
_entry.id   AF-A0A5P9BCX0-F1
#
_cell.length_a   1.000
_cell.length_b   1.000
_cell.length_c   1.000
_cell.angle_alpha   90.00
_cell.angle_beta   90.00
_cell.angle_gamma   90.00
#
_symmetry.space_group_name_H-M   'P 1'
#
loop_
_entity.id
_entity.type
_entity.pdbx_description
1 polymer ?
#
loop_
_entity_poly.entity_id
_entity_poly.type
_entity_poly.pdbx_seq_one_letter_code
_entity_poly.pdbx_strand_id
1 'polypeptide(L)'
;MLTRIKLLTYYFNFSRLKIERDFPQENSHTKALSALYWLVSYMLAALFFVLLLNVVDYDVIVDAWPYDFGREHGKNFIAPSAVFFLVVLYLIKRAFIASFLNEKAIVEIEQFYRLESIEQKEHDYLINIDTFLFYATTTSIVFQVWPAFVFCFALFSAQEVWIRKRFSPSKS
;
A
#
# COMPACT_ATOMS: atom_id res chain seq x y z
N MET A 1 13.33 -3.59 -7.30
CA MET A 1 13.22 -4.46 -6.10
C MET A 1 11.77 -4.61 -5.66
N LEU A 2 10.98 -3.52 -5.60
CA LEU A 2 9.54 -3.58 -5.28
C LEU A 2 8.72 -4.43 -6.27
N THR A 3 9.06 -4.38 -7.56
CA THR A 3 8.45 -5.20 -8.62
C THR A 3 8.68 -6.71 -8.45
N ARG A 4 9.53 -7.13 -7.52
CA ARG A 4 9.70 -8.55 -7.17
C ARG A 4 8.58 -9.06 -6.26
N ILE A 5 7.88 -8.18 -5.55
CA ILE A 5 6.76 -8.53 -4.66
C ILE A 5 5.51 -8.65 -5.54
N LYS A 6 5.02 -9.88 -5.72
CA LYS A 6 3.99 -10.17 -6.72
C LYS A 6 2.62 -9.66 -6.31
N LEU A 7 2.34 -9.55 -5.02
CA LEU A 7 1.16 -8.88 -4.47
C LEU A 7 1.06 -7.44 -4.95
N LEU A 8 2.17 -6.68 -4.90
CA LEU A 8 2.19 -5.28 -5.32
C LEU A 8 2.00 -5.15 -6.84
N THR A 9 2.67 -5.99 -7.63
CA THR A 9 2.51 -5.99 -9.09
C THR A 9 1.14 -6.46 -9.54
N TYR A 10 0.55 -7.42 -8.81
CA TYR A 10 -0.79 -7.93 -9.04
C TYR A 10 -1.82 -6.83 -8.79
N TYR A 11 -1.78 -6.22 -7.59
CA TYR A 11 -2.66 -5.10 -7.26
C TYR A 11 -2.54 -3.99 -8.29
N PHE A 12 -1.31 -3.55 -8.61
CA PHE A 12 -1.07 -2.52 -9.61
C PHE A 12 -1.69 -2.86 -10.97
N ASN A 13 -1.42 -4.06 -11.50
CA ASN A 13 -1.90 -4.47 -12.82
C ASN A 13 -3.43 -4.53 -12.88
N PHE A 14 -4.06 -5.23 -11.93
CA PHE A 14 -5.50 -5.43 -11.97
C PHE A 14 -6.28 -4.18 -11.56
N SER A 15 -5.76 -3.35 -10.65
CA SER A 15 -6.34 -2.02 -10.39
C SER A 15 -6.25 -1.11 -11.61
N ARG A 16 -5.14 -1.16 -12.36
CA ARG A 16 -4.99 -0.42 -13.62
C ARG A 16 -6.05 -0.84 -14.62
N LEU A 17 -6.20 -2.15 -14.86
CA LEU A 17 -7.21 -2.68 -15.78
C LEU A 17 -8.64 -2.31 -15.35
N LYS A 18 -8.93 -2.34 -14.04
CA LYS A 18 -10.23 -1.92 -13.49
C LYS A 18 -10.50 -0.45 -13.75
N ILE A 19 -9.53 0.43 -13.50
CA ILE A 19 -9.65 1.88 -13.74
C ILE A 19 -9.80 2.16 -15.25
N GLU A 20 -9.07 1.45 -16.10
CA GLU A 20 -9.19 1.59 -17.56
C GLU A 20 -10.58 1.21 -18.06
N ARG A 21 -11.19 0.15 -17.50
CA ARG A 21 -12.57 -0.26 -17.79
C ARG A 21 -13.60 0.76 -17.29
N ASP A 22 -13.49 1.18 -16.04
CA ASP A 22 -14.52 1.98 -15.36
C ASP A 22 -14.39 3.49 -15.66
N PHE A 23 -13.17 3.96 -15.97
CA PHE A 23 -12.81 5.37 -16.20
C PHE A 23 -11.80 5.52 -17.36
N PRO A 24 -12.21 5.28 -18.62
CA PRO A 24 -11.29 5.19 -19.76
C PRO A 24 -10.58 6.50 -20.13
N GLN A 25 -11.04 7.64 -19.62
CA GLN A 25 -10.45 8.96 -19.88
C GLN A 25 -9.26 9.28 -18.95
N GLU A 26 -9.01 8.45 -17.92
CA GLU A 26 -8.02 8.72 -16.90
C GLU A 26 -6.70 7.99 -17.15
N ASN A 27 -5.59 8.54 -16.66
CA ASN A 27 -4.31 7.84 -16.68
C ASN A 27 -4.31 6.69 -15.65
N SER A 28 -4.69 5.50 -16.12
CA SER A 28 -4.89 4.30 -15.30
C SER A 28 -3.62 3.87 -14.57
N HIS A 29 -2.45 3.94 -15.21
CA HIS A 29 -1.17 3.61 -14.57
C HIS A 29 -0.87 4.52 -13.37
N THR A 30 -1.02 5.83 -13.55
CA THR A 30 -0.71 6.79 -12.48
C THR A 30 -1.70 6.66 -11.32
N LYS A 31 -2.99 6.46 -11.61
CA LYS A 31 -4.02 6.28 -10.58
C LYS A 31 -3.88 4.97 -9.82
N ALA A 32 -3.65 3.86 -10.50
CA ALA A 32 -3.40 2.56 -9.86
C ALA A 32 -2.16 2.61 -8.96
N LEU A 33 -1.07 3.23 -9.45
CA LEU A 33 0.13 3.39 -8.65
C LEU A 33 -0.10 4.32 -7.44
N SER A 34 -0.89 5.38 -7.63
CA SER A 34 -1.27 6.28 -6.55
C SER A 34 -2.00 5.53 -5.44
N ALA A 35 -3.06 4.80 -5.78
CA ALA A 35 -3.79 3.99 -4.81
C ALA A 35 -2.85 3.04 -4.04
N LEU A 36 -1.97 2.35 -4.77
CA LEU A 36 -1.03 1.41 -4.18
C LEU A 36 -0.03 2.07 -3.22
N TYR A 37 0.64 3.16 -3.63
CA TYR A 37 1.62 3.79 -2.74
C TYR A 37 0.94 4.44 -1.53
N TRP A 38 -0.30 4.91 -1.64
CA TRP A 38 -1.06 5.44 -0.49
C TRP A 38 -1.32 4.35 0.53
N LEU A 39 -1.81 3.18 0.11
CA LEU A 39 -2.07 2.03 0.99
C LEU A 39 -0.79 1.58 1.72
N VAL A 40 0.31 1.43 0.98
CA VAL A 40 1.60 1.04 1.57
C VAL A 40 2.15 2.12 2.51
N SER A 41 1.96 3.40 2.17
CA SER A 41 2.39 4.51 3.03
C SER A 41 1.63 4.54 4.35
N TYR A 42 0.31 4.31 4.34
CA TYR A 42 -0.47 4.23 5.58
C TYR A 42 0.05 3.12 6.51
N MET A 43 0.24 1.92 5.96
CA MET A 43 0.70 0.77 6.74
C MET A 43 2.11 1.00 7.31
N LEU A 44 3.05 1.49 6.50
CA LEU A 44 4.42 1.74 6.95
C LEU A 44 4.51 2.93 7.91
N ALA A 45 3.76 3.99 7.68
CA ALA A 45 3.72 5.13 8.60
C ALA A 45 3.16 4.69 9.96
N ALA A 46 2.08 3.90 9.99
CA ALA A 46 1.56 3.35 11.23
C ALA A 46 2.61 2.48 11.95
N LEU A 47 3.28 1.57 11.22
CA LEU A 47 4.29 0.69 11.79
C LEU A 47 5.47 1.47 12.37
N PHE A 48 6.05 2.40 11.59
CA PHE A 48 7.20 3.17 12.05
C PHE A 48 6.85 4.15 13.16
N PHE A 49 5.64 4.71 13.14
CA PHE A 49 5.19 5.59 14.22
C PHE A 49 5.01 4.82 15.52
N VAL A 50 4.39 3.64 15.50
CA VAL A 50 4.29 2.77 16.69
C VAL A 50 5.68 2.34 17.19
N LEU A 51 6.60 1.99 16.29
CA LEU A 51 7.98 1.67 16.67
C LEU A 51 8.71 2.87 17.29
N LEU A 52 8.51 4.08 16.76
CA LEU A 52 9.06 5.30 17.32
C LEU A 52 8.55 5.54 18.74
N LEU A 53 7.25 5.36 18.98
CA LEU A 53 6.65 5.53 20.30
C LEU A 53 7.11 4.50 21.34
N ASN A 54 7.67 3.37 20.92
CA ASN A 54 8.31 2.42 21.84
C ASN A 54 9.72 2.86 22.26
N VAL A 55 10.31 3.86 21.59
CA VAL A 55 11.67 4.37 21.86
C VAL A 55 11.62 5.76 22.46
N VAL A 56 10.66 6.59 22.04
CA VAL A 56 10.48 7.97 22.46
C VAL A 56 9.05 8.15 22.93
N ASP A 57 8.87 8.52 24.19
CA ASP A 57 7.56 8.82 24.75
C ASP A 57 6.85 9.92 23.94
N TYR A 58 5.54 9.74 23.75
CA TYR A 58 4.74 10.68 22.97
C TYR A 58 4.83 12.11 23.50
N ASP A 59 4.86 12.26 24.83
CA ASP A 59 4.94 13.56 25.50
C ASP A 59 6.25 14.29 25.16
N VAL A 60 7.37 13.57 25.02
CA VAL A 60 8.65 14.15 24.59
C VAL A 60 8.57 14.69 23.16
N ILE A 61 7.84 13.99 22.27
CA ILE A 61 7.63 14.45 20.89
C ILE A 61 6.78 15.72 20.88
N VAL A 62 5.76 15.79 21.74
CA VAL A 62 4.86 16.95 21.86
C VAL A 62 5.59 18.15 22.47
N ASP A 63 6.36 17.96 23.53
CA ASP A 63 7.11 19.02 24.21
C ASP A 63 8.19 19.64 23.31
N ALA A 64 8.80 18.82 22.44
CA ALA A 64 9.74 19.30 21.44
C ALA A 64 9.05 19.93 20.21
N TRP A 65 7.72 19.77 20.06
CA TRP A 65 7.00 20.28 18.91
C TRP A 65 6.73 21.79 19.09
N PRO A 66 7.17 22.63 18.13
CA PRO A 66 7.13 24.09 18.28
C PRO A 66 5.73 24.70 18.21
N TYR A 67 4.69 23.88 18.02
CA TYR A 67 3.30 24.31 17.89
C TYR A 67 2.48 23.74 19.04
N ASP A 68 1.62 24.57 19.66
CA ASP A 68 0.68 24.19 20.71
C ASP A 68 -0.23 23.03 20.24
N PHE A 69 0.23 21.79 20.44
CA PHE A 69 -0.47 20.58 20.05
C PHE A 69 -1.52 20.16 21.09
N GLY A 70 -1.62 20.87 22.21
CA GLY A 70 -2.53 20.57 23.33
C GLY A 70 -3.60 21.63 23.63
N ARG A 71 -3.68 22.74 22.89
CA ARG A 71 -4.76 23.72 23.10
C ARG A 71 -6.00 23.36 22.28
N GLU A 72 -7.03 23.02 23.03
CA GLU A 72 -8.35 22.58 22.64
C GLU A 72 -8.89 23.36 21.42
N HIS A 73 -9.29 22.63 20.37
CA HIS A 73 -10.17 23.01 19.24
C HIS A 73 -9.57 23.11 17.82
N GLY A 74 -8.27 22.92 17.61
CA GLY A 74 -7.70 22.89 16.25
C GLY A 74 -7.54 21.48 15.68
N LYS A 75 -8.26 21.09 14.63
CA LYS A 75 -7.80 20.02 13.72
C LYS A 75 -6.50 20.49 13.05
N ASN A 76 -5.38 20.32 13.75
CA ASN A 76 -4.10 20.82 13.30
C ASN A 76 -3.53 19.88 12.23
N PHE A 77 -3.56 20.32 10.98
CA PHE A 77 -2.92 19.65 9.84
C PHE A 77 -1.39 19.45 10.02
N ILE A 78 -0.79 20.06 11.06
CA ILE A 78 0.63 20.00 11.43
C ILE A 78 0.82 19.13 12.70
N ALA A 79 -0.02 18.12 12.89
CA ALA A 79 0.21 17.12 13.91
C ALA A 79 1.54 16.38 13.65
N PRO A 80 2.33 16.03 14.68
CA PRO A 80 3.57 15.27 14.51
C PRO A 80 3.38 14.00 13.67
N SER A 81 2.27 13.28 13.90
CA SER A 81 1.90 12.08 13.14
C SER A 81 1.58 12.37 11.66
N ALA A 82 0.96 13.52 11.35
CA ALA A 82 0.66 13.93 9.99
C ALA A 82 1.92 14.32 9.22
N VAL A 83 2.82 15.09 9.85
CA VAL A 83 4.13 15.44 9.26
C VAL A 83 4.97 14.18 9.03
N PHE A 84 5.00 13.27 10.01
CA PHE A 84 5.66 11.98 9.89
C PHE A 84 5.10 11.16 8.72
N PHE A 85 3.76 11.06 8.62
CA PHE A 85 3.10 10.38 7.51
C PHE A 85 3.48 11.00 6.15
N LEU A 86 3.52 12.33 6.04
CA LEU A 86 3.90 13.01 4.79
C LEU A 86 5.34 12.68 4.36
N VAL A 87 6.27 12.58 5.31
CA VAL A 87 7.65 12.15 5.02
C VAL A 87 7.68 10.73 4.48
N VAL A 88 6.98 9.79 5.14
CA VAL A 88 6.87 8.40 4.67
C VAL A 88 6.24 8.35 3.28
N LEU A 89 5.11 9.03 3.08
CA LEU A 89 4.42 9.11 1.80
C LEU A 89 5.32 9.63 0.69
N TYR A 90 6.09 10.68 0.95
CA TYR A 90 7.02 11.25 -0.03
C TYR A 90 8.10 10.23 -0.45
N LEU A 91 8.71 9.54 0.51
CA LEU A 91 9.75 8.54 0.25
C LEU A 91 9.17 7.32 -0.51
N ILE A 92 8.03 6.81 -0.07
CA ILE A 92 7.34 5.67 -0.69
C ILE A 92 6.88 6.03 -2.10
N LYS A 93 6.26 7.19 -2.31
CA LYS A 93 5.85 7.67 -3.64
C LYS A 93 7.03 7.67 -4.60
N ARG A 94 8.19 8.21 -4.20
CA ARG A 94 9.39 8.24 -5.06
C ARG A 94 9.88 6.84 -5.41
N ALA A 95 9.94 5.94 -4.42
CA ALA A 95 10.38 4.56 -4.64
C ALA A 95 9.43 3.79 -5.59
N PHE A 96 8.12 3.99 -5.43
CA PHE A 96 7.10 3.35 -6.28
C PHE A 96 7.11 3.89 -7.70
N ILE A 97 7.17 5.21 -7.89
CA ILE A 97 7.29 5.82 -9.24
C ILE A 97 8.52 5.29 -9.97
N ALA A 98 9.68 5.29 -9.32
CA ALA A 98 10.91 4.80 -9.92
C ALA A 98 10.88 3.29 -10.25
N SER A 99 10.07 2.51 -9.51
CA SER A 99 9.98 1.06 -9.70
C SER A 99 8.91 0.63 -10.71
N PHE A 100 7.77 1.32 -10.77
CA PHE A 100 6.59 0.88 -11.52
C PHE A 100 6.30 1.70 -12.78
N LEU A 101 6.64 3.00 -12.84
CA LEU A 101 6.43 3.83 -14.03
C LEU A 101 7.62 3.78 -15.01
N ASN A 102 8.35 2.68 -15.01
CA ASN A 102 9.39 2.39 -15.99
C ASN A 102 8.79 1.47 -17.06
N GLU A 103 8.93 1.81 -18.35
CA GLU A 103 8.43 1.03 -19.48
C GLU A 103 8.81 -0.46 -19.37
N LYS A 104 10.07 -0.76 -19.01
CA LYS A 104 10.52 -2.15 -18.84
C LYS A 104 9.72 -2.88 -17.77
N ALA A 105 9.46 -2.22 -16.64
CA ALA A 105 8.70 -2.81 -15.54
C ALA A 105 7.24 -3.02 -15.91
N ILE A 106 6.63 -2.07 -16.64
CA ILE A 106 5.25 -2.19 -17.12
C ILE A 106 5.12 -3.40 -18.04
N VAL A 107 6.02 -3.52 -19.03
CA VAL A 107 6.02 -4.65 -19.97
C VAL A 107 6.23 -5.98 -19.24
N GLU A 108 7.16 -6.07 -18.29
CA GLU A 108 7.37 -7.28 -17.49
C GLU A 108 6.13 -7.68 -16.67
N ILE A 109 5.44 -6.70 -16.07
CA ILE A 109 4.22 -6.93 -15.30
C ILE A 109 3.10 -7.43 -16.22
N GLU A 110 2.86 -6.74 -17.33
CA GLU A 110 1.82 -7.12 -18.29
C GLU A 110 2.05 -8.50 -18.89
N GLN A 111 3.31 -8.83 -19.24
CA GLN A 111 3.66 -10.15 -19.74
C GLN A 111 3.38 -11.26 -18.72
N PHE A 112 3.65 -11.00 -17.43
CA PHE A 112 3.44 -11.98 -16.36
C PHE A 112 1.94 -12.26 -16.13
N TYR A 113 1.07 -11.26 -16.28
CA TYR A 113 -0.38 -11.40 -16.06
C TYR A 113 -1.20 -11.55 -17.35
N ARG A 114 -0.56 -11.59 -18.52
CA ARG A 114 -1.17 -11.51 -19.87
C ARG A 114 -2.34 -12.47 -20.12
N LEU A 115 -2.34 -13.62 -19.45
CA LEU A 115 -3.33 -14.67 -19.66
C LEU A 115 -4.70 -14.36 -19.04
N GLU A 116 -4.79 -13.38 -18.15
CA GLU A 116 -6.00 -13.11 -17.38
C GLU A 116 -6.51 -11.68 -17.54
N SER A 117 -7.83 -11.53 -17.54
CA SER A 117 -8.54 -10.27 -17.72
C SER A 117 -9.23 -9.87 -16.41
N ILE A 118 -9.34 -8.55 -16.17
CA ILE A 118 -10.11 -8.01 -15.04
C ILE A 118 -11.61 -8.35 -15.10
N GLU A 119 -12.11 -8.79 -16.26
CA GLU A 119 -13.48 -9.28 -16.41
C GLU A 119 -13.74 -10.58 -15.64
N GLN A 120 -12.68 -11.33 -15.29
CA GLN A 120 -12.81 -12.45 -14.36
C GLN A 120 -13.12 -11.89 -12.96
N LYS A 121 -14.32 -12.23 -12.46
CA LYS A 121 -14.84 -11.75 -11.17
C LYS A 121 -13.87 -11.94 -10.01
N GLU A 122 -13.07 -13.01 -10.05
CA GLU A 122 -12.05 -13.31 -9.04
C GLU A 122 -11.08 -12.14 -8.83
N HIS A 123 -10.55 -11.55 -9.90
CA HIS A 123 -9.58 -10.45 -9.80
C HIS A 123 -10.24 -9.14 -9.37
N ASP A 124 -11.45 -8.87 -9.84
CA ASP A 124 -12.20 -7.67 -9.44
C ASP A 124 -12.50 -7.68 -7.93
N TYR A 125 -12.89 -8.83 -7.38
CA TYR A 125 -13.09 -8.99 -5.93
C TYR A 125 -11.78 -8.96 -5.15
N LEU A 126 -10.73 -9.64 -5.64
CA LEU A 126 -9.44 -9.71 -4.94
C LEU A 126 -8.82 -8.33 -4.72
N ILE A 127 -8.90 -7.39 -5.67
CA ILE A 127 -8.39 -6.02 -5.46
C ILE A 127 -9.10 -5.32 -4.29
N ASN A 128 -10.42 -5.51 -4.19
CA ASN A 128 -11.20 -4.90 -3.11
C ASN A 128 -10.84 -5.56 -1.77
N ILE A 129 -10.64 -6.88 -1.76
CA ILE A 129 -10.17 -7.62 -0.59
C ILE A 129 -8.77 -7.14 -0.19
N ASP A 130 -7.84 -6.97 -1.13
CA ASP A 130 -6.50 -6.48 -0.87
C ASP A 130 -6.52 -5.08 -0.26
N THR A 131 -7.36 -4.20 -0.81
CA THR A 131 -7.58 -2.85 -0.27
C THR A 131 -8.09 -2.91 1.17
N PHE A 132 -9.06 -3.79 1.44
CA PHE A 132 -9.54 -4.03 2.79
C PHE A 132 -8.44 -4.57 3.71
N LEU A 133 -7.63 -5.54 3.26
CA LEU A 133 -6.52 -6.10 4.03
C LEU A 133 -5.46 -5.05 4.37
N PHE A 134 -5.15 -4.13 3.46
CA PHE A 134 -4.24 -3.01 3.75
C PHE A 134 -4.79 -2.10 4.86
N TYR A 135 -6.07 -1.74 4.80
CA TYR A 135 -6.72 -0.95 5.86
C TYR A 135 -6.82 -1.70 7.18
N ALA A 136 -7.18 -3.00 7.15
CA ALA A 136 -7.24 -3.85 8.34
C ALA A 136 -5.86 -3.98 8.99
N THR A 137 -4.81 -4.18 8.19
CA THR A 137 -3.42 -4.24 8.68
C THR A 137 -3.02 -2.92 9.33
N THR A 138 -3.24 -1.78 8.65
CA THR A 138 -2.95 -0.45 9.19
C THR A 138 -3.69 -0.22 10.52
N THR A 139 -4.99 -0.53 10.55
CA THR A 139 -5.85 -0.38 11.73
C THR A 139 -5.36 -1.26 12.89
N SER A 140 -5.02 -2.51 12.62
CA SER A 140 -4.49 -3.43 13.64
C SER A 140 -3.17 -2.95 14.25
N ILE A 141 -2.31 -2.27 13.47
CA ILE A 141 -1.08 -1.65 13.98
C ILE A 141 -1.42 -0.47 14.89
N VAL A 142 -2.27 0.45 14.43
CA VAL A 142 -2.65 1.66 15.18
C VAL A 142 -3.29 1.32 16.53
N PHE A 143 -4.20 0.33 16.55
CA PHE A 143 -4.87 -0.12 17.77
C PHE A 143 -4.11 -1.23 18.51
N GLN A 144 -2.90 -1.57 18.06
CA GLN A 144 -2.03 -2.60 18.66
C GLN A 144 -2.71 -3.98 18.82
N VAL A 145 -3.62 -4.32 17.90
CA VAL A 145 -4.30 -5.63 17.85
C VAL A 145 -3.42 -6.62 17.11
N TRP A 146 -2.33 -7.06 17.75
CA TRP A 146 -1.32 -7.93 17.14
C TRP A 146 -1.84 -9.24 16.54
N PRO A 147 -2.82 -9.95 17.13
CA PRO A 147 -3.39 -11.14 16.51
C PRO A 147 -4.02 -10.87 15.14
N ALA A 148 -4.70 -9.72 14.98
CA ALA A 148 -5.29 -9.31 13.71
C ALA A 148 -4.21 -8.93 12.68
N PHE A 149 -3.14 -8.26 13.12
CA PHE A 149 -1.98 -7.97 12.28
C PHE A 149 -1.35 -9.25 11.71
N VAL A 150 -1.07 -10.24 12.58
CA VAL A 150 -0.49 -11.52 12.17
C VAL A 150 -1.39 -12.25 11.19
N PHE A 151 -2.70 -12.24 11.43
CA PHE A 151 -3.67 -12.84 10.52
C PHE A 151 -3.66 -12.17 9.12
N CYS A 152 -3.69 -10.83 9.07
CA CYS A 152 -3.63 -10.10 7.80
C CYS A 152 -2.31 -10.37 7.06
N PHE A 153 -1.18 -10.41 7.78
CA PHE A 153 0.12 -10.71 7.20
C PHE A 153 0.19 -12.14 6.63
N ALA A 154 -0.42 -13.12 7.31
CA ALA A 154 -0.55 -14.48 6.81
C ALA A 154 -1.38 -14.54 5.52
N LEU A 155 -2.47 -13.76 5.43
CA LEU A 155 -3.27 -13.67 4.21
C LEU A 155 -2.47 -13.06 3.05
N PHE A 156 -1.75 -11.97 3.27
CA PHE A 156 -0.86 -11.40 2.24
C PHE A 156 0.20 -12.39 1.78
N SER A 157 0.78 -13.15 2.72
CA SER A 157 1.77 -14.18 2.39
C SER A 157 1.15 -15.32 1.56
N ALA A 158 -0.06 -15.77 1.92
CA ALA A 158 -0.78 -16.78 1.16
C ALA A 158 -1.12 -16.29 -0.25
N GLN A 159 -1.55 -15.03 -0.39
CA GLN A 159 -1.81 -14.41 -1.69
C GLN A 159 -0.54 -14.30 -2.55
N GLU A 160 0.58 -13.87 -1.96
CA GLU A 160 1.87 -13.81 -2.65
C GLU A 160 2.27 -15.19 -3.23
N VAL A 161 2.11 -16.25 -2.44
CA VAL A 161 2.39 -17.63 -2.88
C VAL A 161 1.42 -18.06 -3.97
N TRP A 162 0.12 -17.77 -3.81
CA TRP A 162 -0.91 -18.10 -4.79
C TRP A 162 -0.67 -17.40 -6.14
N ILE A 163 -0.38 -16.09 -6.15
CA ILE A 163 -0.07 -15.32 -7.37
C ILE A 163 1.12 -15.95 -8.07
N ARG A 164 2.20 -16.24 -7.34
CA ARG A 164 3.38 -16.89 -7.93
C ARG A 164 3.03 -18.24 -8.53
N LYS A 165 2.22 -19.06 -7.86
CA LYS A 165 1.85 -20.39 -8.36
C LYS A 165 0.94 -20.32 -9.58
N ARG A 166 -0.03 -19.40 -9.60
CA ARG A 166 -1.03 -19.26 -10.68
C ARG A 166 -0.41 -18.71 -11.98
N PHE A 167 0.43 -17.71 -11.86
CA PHE A 167 0.97 -16.97 -13.01
C PHE A 167 2.42 -17.36 -13.36
N SER A 168 3.08 -18.23 -12.58
CA SER A 168 4.36 -18.78 -13.04
C SER A 168 4.11 -19.62 -14.28
N PRO A 169 4.88 -19.43 -15.36
CA PRO A 169 4.77 -20.29 -16.52
C PRO A 169 5.03 -21.73 -16.07
N SER A 170 4.05 -22.61 -16.27
CA SER A 170 4.29 -24.05 -16.20
C SER A 170 5.47 -24.33 -17.12
N LYS A 171 6.54 -24.94 -16.61
CA LYS A 171 7.68 -25.37 -17.43
C LYS A 171 7.12 -26.12 -18.65
N SER A 172 7.12 -25.46 -19.80
CA SER A 172 6.86 -26.06 -21.10
C SER A 172 8.11 -26.79 -21.55
#